data_AF-A0A3B5N143-F1
#
_entry.id   AF-A0A3B5N143-F1
#
_cell.length_a   1.000
_cell.length_b   1.000
_cell.length_c   1.000
_cell.angle_alpha   90.00
_cell.angle_beta   90.00
_cell.angle_gamma   90.00
#
_symmetry.space_group_name_H-M   'P 1'
#
loop_
_entity.id
_entity.type
_entity.pdbx_description
1 polymer ?
#
loop_
_entity_poly.entity_id
_entity_poly.type
_entity_poly.pdbx_seq_one_letter_code
_entity_poly.pdbx_strand_id
1 'polypeptide(L)'
;MPLFGKSHKSPTDIIKTLKENLAILVKHDKKTDKASEEVSKCLVSMKEILYGSNDKEPHTETVAQLAQELYNNGLLIALVENLQYIEFEGKKDVCQIFNNILRRQIGARSPTVEYLCSHQEVLFILLKGYETPQIALNCGIMLRECIRYEPLARIVLYSEHFHSFFSYVEMSTFDIASDAFATFKDLLTRHKAVVAEFLEKNYDAVFANYEKLLHSENYVTKRQSLKLLGELLLDRHNFTVMTCYISKPENLKLMMNLLRDKSSNIQFEAFHVFKVKQAKMLLSELGPNDMAEKCMC
;
A
#
# COMPACT_ATOMS: atom_id res chain seq x y z
N MET A 1 -23.72 42.35 -21.84
CA MET A 1 -23.21 40.96 -21.88
C MET A 1 -23.34 40.38 -20.48
N PRO A 2 -24.14 39.33 -20.25
CA PRO A 2 -24.18 38.68 -18.96
C PRO A 2 -22.89 37.88 -18.76
N LEU A 3 -22.17 38.17 -17.69
CA LEU A 3 -21.09 37.33 -17.19
C LEU A 3 -21.70 36.01 -16.71
N PHE A 4 -21.51 34.94 -17.48
CA PHE A 4 -21.76 33.58 -17.02
C PHE A 4 -20.72 33.24 -15.94
N GLY A 5 -21.00 33.58 -14.69
CA GLY A 5 -20.32 32.96 -13.56
C GLY A 5 -20.63 31.47 -13.59
N LYS A 6 -19.60 30.62 -13.65
CA LYS A 6 -19.75 29.18 -13.45
C LYS A 6 -20.49 29.00 -12.11
N SER A 7 -21.68 28.42 -12.15
CA SER A 7 -22.40 28.04 -10.92
C SER A 7 -21.53 27.04 -10.16
N HIS A 8 -20.93 27.47 -9.05
CA HIS A 8 -20.20 26.57 -8.16
C HIS A 8 -21.25 25.69 -7.45
N LYS A 9 -21.33 24.42 -7.87
CA LYS A 9 -22.18 23.42 -7.21
C LYS A 9 -21.73 23.26 -5.75
N SER A 10 -22.68 23.13 -4.83
CA SER A 10 -22.37 22.86 -3.42
C SER A 10 -21.73 21.46 -3.27
N PRO A 11 -20.94 21.20 -2.21
CA PRO A 11 -20.41 19.86 -1.96
C PRO A 11 -21.51 18.78 -1.96
N THR A 12 -22.65 19.06 -1.34
CA THR A 12 -23.80 18.14 -1.30
C THR A 12 -24.34 17.83 -2.70
N ASP A 13 -24.48 18.84 -3.57
CA ASP A 13 -24.94 18.65 -4.95
C ASP A 13 -23.93 17.85 -5.79
N ILE A 14 -22.63 18.09 -5.59
CA ILE A 14 -21.55 17.36 -6.27
C ILE A 14 -21.62 15.88 -5.88
N ILE A 15 -21.72 15.58 -4.59
CA ILE A 15 -21.77 14.20 -4.07
C ILE A 15 -23.00 13.46 -4.59
N LYS A 16 -24.17 14.10 -4.56
CA LYS A 16 -25.41 13.54 -5.10
C LYS A 16 -25.28 13.24 -6.60
N THR A 17 -24.83 14.22 -7.37
CA THR A 17 -24.65 14.08 -8.83
C THR A 17 -23.68 12.95 -9.16
N LEU A 18 -22.55 12.87 -8.43
CA LEU A 18 -21.53 11.86 -8.64
C LEU A 18 -22.06 10.45 -8.33
N LYS A 19 -22.80 10.25 -7.24
CA LYS A 19 -23.42 8.96 -6.91
C LYS A 19 -24.42 8.50 -7.97
N GLU A 20 -25.31 9.40 -8.41
CA GLU A 20 -26.32 9.09 -9.42
C GLU A 20 -25.69 8.66 -10.75
N ASN A 21 -24.67 9.40 -11.22
CA ASN A 21 -24.02 9.09 -12.49
C ASN A 21 -23.09 7.88 -12.40
N LEU A 22 -22.41 7.66 -11.27
CA LEU A 22 -21.62 6.45 -11.04
C LEU A 22 -22.51 5.20 -11.10
N ALA A 23 -23.72 5.24 -10.53
CA ALA A 23 -24.67 4.14 -10.62
C ALA A 23 -25.12 3.84 -12.07
N ILE A 24 -25.21 4.86 -12.93
CA ILE A 24 -25.51 4.69 -14.37
C ILE A 24 -24.33 4.01 -15.09
N LEU A 25 -23.09 4.39 -14.78
CA LEU A 25 -21.89 3.78 -15.35
C LEU A 25 -21.81 2.28 -15.01
N VAL A 26 -22.05 1.93 -13.74
CA VAL A 26 -22.01 0.53 -13.28
C VAL A 26 -23.08 -0.34 -13.96
N LYS A 27 -24.27 0.23 -14.23
CA LYS A 27 -25.37 -0.49 -14.90
C LYS A 27 -25.17 -0.68 -16.41
N HIS A 28 -24.20 0.02 -17.03
CA HIS A 28 -24.01 0.04 -18.48
C HIS A 28 -25.27 0.42 -19.28
N ASP A 29 -26.04 1.40 -18.79
CA ASP A 29 -27.23 1.91 -19.49
C ASP A 29 -26.89 2.72 -20.75
N LYS A 30 -27.85 2.92 -21.66
CA LYS A 30 -27.70 3.67 -22.95
C LYS A 30 -27.22 5.14 -22.81
N LYS A 31 -27.07 5.67 -21.59
CA LYS A 31 -26.65 7.06 -21.30
C LYS A 31 -25.24 7.15 -20.70
N THR A 32 -24.40 6.13 -20.88
CA THR A 32 -23.05 6.05 -20.30
C THR A 32 -22.15 7.23 -20.63
N ASP A 33 -22.18 7.74 -21.86
CA ASP A 33 -21.26 8.82 -22.28
C ASP A 33 -21.52 10.12 -21.51
N LYS A 34 -22.80 10.49 -21.38
CA LYS A 34 -23.20 11.67 -20.60
C LYS A 34 -22.92 11.48 -19.12
N ALA A 35 -23.13 10.27 -18.60
CA ALA A 35 -22.83 9.95 -17.21
C ALA A 35 -21.31 10.05 -16.94
N SER A 36 -20.48 9.57 -17.86
CA SER A 36 -19.02 9.64 -17.77
C SER A 36 -18.55 11.10 -17.72
N GLU A 37 -19.05 11.95 -18.63
CA GLU A 37 -18.72 13.38 -18.64
C GLU A 37 -19.09 14.08 -17.32
N GLU A 38 -20.26 13.74 -16.76
CA GLU A 38 -20.71 14.33 -15.50
C GLU A 38 -19.92 13.83 -14.29
N VAL A 39 -19.52 12.55 -14.27
CA VAL A 39 -18.59 11.99 -13.27
C VAL A 39 -17.27 12.77 -13.29
N SER A 40 -16.68 12.96 -14.47
CA SER A 40 -15.41 13.69 -14.61
C SER A 40 -15.52 15.14 -14.16
N LYS A 41 -16.60 15.86 -14.53
CA LYS A 41 -16.85 17.22 -14.03
C LYS A 41 -16.97 17.28 -12.51
N CYS A 42 -17.63 16.30 -11.90
CA CYS A 42 -17.76 16.24 -10.44
C CYS A 42 -16.41 15.98 -9.77
N LEU A 43 -15.60 15.05 -10.28
CA LEU A 43 -14.27 14.76 -9.76
C LEU A 43 -13.33 15.97 -9.86
N VAL A 44 -13.33 16.66 -10.99
CA VAL A 44 -12.57 17.92 -11.16
C VAL A 44 -13.04 18.98 -10.15
N SER A 45 -14.36 19.14 -9.98
CA SER A 45 -14.92 20.10 -9.02
C SER A 45 -14.52 19.77 -7.57
N MET A 46 -14.52 18.48 -7.21
CA MET A 46 -14.03 18.03 -5.90
C MET A 46 -12.55 18.34 -5.71
N LYS A 47 -11.72 18.11 -6.74
CA LYS A 47 -10.30 18.48 -6.70
C LYS A 47 -10.09 19.97 -6.52
N GLU A 48 -10.82 20.82 -7.24
CA GLU A 48 -10.73 22.27 -7.08
C GLU A 48 -11.08 22.71 -5.65
N ILE A 49 -12.04 22.04 -5.00
CA ILE A 49 -12.36 22.29 -3.58
C ILE A 49 -11.18 21.89 -2.67
N LEU A 50 -10.52 20.76 -2.95
CA LEU A 50 -9.47 20.20 -2.08
C LEU A 50 -8.08 20.82 -2.27
N TYR A 51 -7.75 21.23 -3.49
CA TYR A 51 -6.44 21.78 -3.85
C TYR A 51 -6.47 23.30 -4.08
N GLY A 52 -7.66 23.90 -4.19
CA GLY A 52 -7.82 25.29 -4.59
C GLY A 52 -7.84 25.45 -6.12
N SER A 53 -8.04 26.67 -6.58
CA SER A 53 -8.03 27.04 -8.01
C SER A 53 -7.36 28.40 -8.20
N ASN A 54 -6.61 28.56 -9.29
CA ASN A 54 -6.04 29.85 -9.73
C ASN A 54 -5.42 30.69 -8.59
N ASP A 55 -4.40 30.14 -7.91
CA ASP A 55 -3.66 30.77 -6.82
C ASP A 55 -4.45 31.08 -5.53
N LYS A 56 -5.67 30.54 -5.39
CA LYS A 56 -6.43 30.62 -4.14
C LYS A 56 -6.33 29.32 -3.35
N GLU A 57 -6.00 29.46 -2.07
CA GLU A 57 -6.02 28.35 -1.12
C GLU A 57 -7.44 27.79 -0.94
N PRO A 58 -7.57 26.48 -0.69
CA PRO A 58 -8.86 25.84 -0.46
C PRO A 58 -9.56 26.39 0.79
N HIS A 59 -10.83 26.73 0.67
CA HIS A 59 -11.64 27.18 1.80
C HIS A 59 -11.87 26.03 2.79
N THR A 60 -11.39 26.19 4.02
CA THR A 60 -11.38 25.15 5.06
C THR A 60 -12.79 24.62 5.40
N GLU A 61 -13.79 25.50 5.41
CA GLU A 61 -15.19 25.14 5.66
C GLU A 61 -15.76 24.27 4.53
N THR A 62 -15.52 24.62 3.27
CA THR A 62 -15.97 23.84 2.12
C THR A 62 -15.30 22.46 2.06
N VAL A 63 -14.01 22.39 2.40
CA VAL A 63 -13.28 21.11 2.53
C VAL A 63 -13.87 20.26 3.65
N ALA A 64 -14.19 20.86 4.79
CA ALA A 64 -14.82 20.15 5.91
C ALA A 64 -16.20 19.62 5.53
N GLN A 65 -17.02 20.41 4.83
CA GLN A 65 -18.32 19.99 4.33
C GLN A 65 -18.19 18.84 3.32
N LEU A 66 -17.27 18.94 2.36
CA LEU A 66 -17.01 17.88 1.37
C LEU A 66 -16.57 16.58 2.05
N ALA A 67 -15.65 16.66 3.01
CA ALA A 67 -15.20 15.49 3.77
C ALA A 67 -16.36 14.83 4.54
N GLN A 68 -17.21 15.62 5.19
CA GLN A 68 -18.36 15.08 5.93
C GLN A 68 -19.36 14.38 5.00
N GLU A 69 -19.65 14.98 3.84
CA GLU A 69 -20.55 14.39 2.84
C GLU A 69 -19.97 13.11 2.24
N LEU A 70 -18.65 13.05 2.03
CA LEU A 70 -17.97 11.84 1.56
C LEU A 70 -18.17 10.67 2.52
N TYR A 71 -18.06 10.90 3.83
CA TYR A 71 -18.26 9.87 4.85
C TYR A 71 -19.73 9.49 4.98
N ASN A 72 -20.63 10.47 5.14
CA ASN A 72 -22.06 10.22 5.37
C ASN A 72 -22.72 9.47 4.22
N ASN A 73 -22.26 9.69 3.00
CA ASN A 73 -22.82 9.06 1.81
C ASN A 73 -22.05 7.81 1.37
N GLY A 74 -20.99 7.39 2.07
CA GLY A 74 -20.17 6.24 1.69
C GLY A 74 -19.52 6.38 0.31
N LEU A 75 -19.31 7.61 -0.18
CA LEU A 75 -18.86 7.81 -1.56
C LEU A 75 -17.39 7.42 -1.76
N LEU A 76 -16.54 7.56 -0.73
CA LEU A 76 -15.16 7.07 -0.81
C LEU A 76 -15.11 5.57 -1.13
N ILE A 77 -15.99 4.79 -0.51
CA ILE A 77 -16.10 3.34 -0.73
C ILE A 77 -16.59 3.09 -2.15
N ALA A 78 -17.69 3.75 -2.54
CA ALA A 78 -18.28 3.58 -3.87
C ALA A 78 -17.32 3.94 -5.01
N LEU A 79 -16.47 4.96 -4.85
CA LEU A 79 -15.46 5.33 -5.84
C LEU A 79 -14.38 4.26 -6.00
N VAL A 80 -13.96 3.65 -4.89
CA VAL A 80 -12.97 2.56 -4.90
C VAL A 80 -13.55 1.28 -5.50
N GLU A 81 -14.76 0.89 -5.10
CA GLU A 81 -15.45 -0.31 -5.64
C GLU A 81 -15.69 -0.23 -7.14
N ASN A 82 -16.03 0.96 -7.64
CA ASN A 82 -16.45 1.16 -9.02
C ASN A 82 -15.36 1.83 -9.88
N LEU A 83 -14.11 1.86 -9.40
CA LEU A 83 -12.99 2.53 -10.05
C LEU A 83 -12.77 2.08 -11.50
N GLN A 84 -13.06 0.80 -11.81
CA GLN A 84 -12.91 0.24 -13.15
C GLN A 84 -13.81 0.92 -14.21
N TYR A 85 -14.97 1.44 -13.81
CA TYR A 85 -15.95 2.07 -14.70
C TYR A 85 -15.66 3.56 -14.95
N ILE A 86 -14.77 4.17 -14.17
CA ILE A 86 -14.37 5.57 -14.30
C ILE A 86 -13.33 5.69 -15.43
N GLU A 87 -13.36 6.76 -16.22
CA GLU A 87 -12.38 6.97 -17.29
C GLU A 87 -10.95 7.15 -16.76
N PHE A 88 -9.96 7.08 -17.65
CA PHE A 88 -8.54 7.07 -17.28
C PHE A 88 -8.10 8.28 -16.42
N GLU A 89 -8.45 9.51 -16.82
CA GLU A 89 -8.13 10.70 -16.02
C GLU A 89 -8.96 10.76 -14.73
N GLY A 90 -10.22 10.35 -14.77
CA GLY A 90 -11.06 10.25 -13.57
C GLY A 90 -10.49 9.30 -12.52
N LYS A 91 -9.87 8.17 -12.91
CA LYS A 91 -9.18 7.27 -11.97
C LYS A 91 -8.05 7.99 -11.22
N LYS A 92 -7.27 8.84 -11.92
CA LYS A 92 -6.21 9.65 -11.30
C LYS A 92 -6.79 10.69 -10.34
N ASP A 93 -7.90 11.31 -10.72
CA ASP A 93 -8.59 12.27 -9.87
C ASP A 93 -9.11 11.62 -8.59
N VAL A 94 -9.67 10.40 -8.67
CA VAL A 94 -10.07 9.61 -7.49
C VAL A 94 -8.88 9.38 -6.57
N CYS A 95 -7.72 8.94 -7.08
CA CYS A 95 -6.51 8.77 -6.27
C CYS A 95 -6.10 10.06 -5.54
N GLN A 96 -6.14 11.20 -6.23
CA GLN A 96 -5.79 12.49 -5.66
C GLN A 96 -6.76 12.91 -4.55
N ILE A 97 -8.07 12.81 -4.82
CA ILE A 97 -9.14 13.11 -3.84
C ILE A 97 -9.00 12.22 -2.61
N PHE A 98 -8.89 10.90 -2.82
CA PHE A 98 -8.76 9.91 -1.74
C PHE A 98 -7.55 10.22 -0.87
N ASN A 99 -6.38 10.42 -1.47
CA ASN A 99 -5.14 10.69 -0.74
C ASN A 99 -5.16 12.05 -0.01
N ASN A 100 -5.78 13.08 -0.61
CA ASN A 100 -5.93 14.39 0.03
C ASN A 100 -6.81 14.29 1.28
N ILE A 101 -8.00 13.69 1.15
CA ILE A 101 -8.92 13.50 2.27
C ILE A 101 -8.28 12.60 3.34
N LEU A 102 -7.57 11.55 2.95
CA LEU A 102 -6.86 10.68 3.90
C LEU A 102 -5.84 11.43 4.76
N ARG A 103 -5.14 12.40 4.17
CA ARG A 103 -4.15 13.24 4.87
C ARG A 103 -4.76 14.33 5.74
N ARG A 104 -6.08 14.56 5.67
CA ARG A 104 -6.76 15.61 6.43
C ARG A 104 -6.67 15.36 7.94
N GLN A 105 -6.31 16.40 8.67
CA GLN A 105 -6.23 16.39 10.13
C GLN A 105 -7.16 17.44 10.75
N ILE A 106 -7.71 17.12 11.93
CA ILE A 106 -8.44 18.07 12.79
C ILE A 106 -7.79 18.00 14.16
N GLY A 107 -6.92 18.97 14.46
CA GLY A 107 -6.00 18.88 15.60
C GLY A 107 -5.08 17.67 15.46
N ALA A 108 -5.04 16.81 16.48
CA ALA A 108 -4.24 15.57 16.45
C ALA A 108 -4.97 14.38 15.81
N ARG A 109 -6.25 14.53 15.42
CA ARG A 109 -7.06 13.43 14.87
C ARG A 109 -6.96 13.39 13.35
N SER A 110 -7.07 12.19 12.80
CA SER A 110 -7.16 11.92 11.36
C SER A 110 -8.53 11.29 11.05
N PRO A 111 -9.57 12.09 10.77
CA PRO A 111 -10.94 11.58 10.63
C PRO A 111 -11.10 10.48 9.58
N THR A 112 -10.38 10.58 8.46
CA THR A 112 -10.44 9.59 7.39
C THR A 112 -9.82 8.27 7.79
N VAL A 113 -8.75 8.30 8.59
CA VAL A 113 -8.13 7.10 9.14
C VAL A 113 -9.11 6.40 10.08
N GLU A 114 -9.76 7.16 10.95
CA GLU A 114 -10.79 6.64 11.85
C GLU A 114 -11.99 6.06 11.08
N TYR A 115 -12.43 6.73 10.01
CA TYR A 115 -13.48 6.25 9.13
C TYR A 115 -13.09 4.93 8.43
N LEU A 116 -11.86 4.81 7.92
CA LEU A 116 -11.40 3.58 7.28
C LEU A 116 -11.17 2.43 8.28
N CYS A 117 -10.86 2.74 9.54
CA CYS A 117 -10.82 1.72 10.60
C CYS A 117 -12.19 1.08 10.86
N SER A 118 -13.29 1.81 10.66
CA SER A 118 -14.66 1.27 10.75
C SER A 118 -15.22 0.73 9.43
N HIS A 119 -14.51 0.93 8.31
CA HIS A 119 -14.88 0.48 6.96
C HIS A 119 -13.69 -0.22 6.29
N GLN A 120 -13.22 -1.30 6.93
CA GLN A 120 -11.98 -1.99 6.58
C GLN A 120 -12.03 -2.66 5.20
N GLU A 121 -13.24 -2.97 4.71
CA GLU A 121 -13.48 -3.52 3.39
C GLU A 121 -12.83 -2.71 2.28
N VAL A 122 -12.74 -1.38 2.44
CA VAL A 122 -12.07 -0.49 1.48
C VAL A 122 -10.62 -0.90 1.26
N LEU A 123 -9.89 -1.24 2.32
CA LEU A 123 -8.49 -1.65 2.24
C LEU A 123 -8.35 -2.97 1.48
N PHE A 124 -9.31 -3.88 1.65
CA PHE A 124 -9.32 -5.18 0.97
C PHE A 124 -9.74 -5.07 -0.50
N ILE A 125 -10.65 -4.14 -0.84
CA ILE A 125 -10.99 -3.81 -2.23
C ILE A 125 -9.77 -3.22 -2.94
N LEU A 126 -9.07 -2.27 -2.30
CA LEU A 126 -7.82 -1.71 -2.84
C LEU A 126 -6.77 -2.81 -3.06
N LEU A 127 -6.59 -3.71 -2.10
CA LEU A 127 -5.64 -4.82 -2.23
C LEU A 127 -6.02 -5.76 -3.39
N LYS A 128 -7.29 -6.17 -3.48
CA LYS A 128 -7.78 -7.02 -4.59
C LYS A 128 -7.71 -6.32 -5.95
N GLY A 129 -7.64 -4.98 -5.97
CA GLY A 129 -7.45 -4.20 -7.19
C GLY A 129 -6.20 -4.60 -8.00
N TYR A 130 -5.18 -5.20 -7.38
CA TYR A 130 -4.03 -5.76 -8.09
C TYR A 130 -4.41 -6.86 -9.10
N GLU A 131 -5.52 -7.55 -8.90
CA GLU A 131 -6.04 -8.58 -9.83
C GLU A 131 -6.68 -7.99 -11.09
N THR A 132 -6.87 -6.67 -11.12
CA THR A 132 -7.57 -5.95 -12.19
C THR A 132 -6.61 -4.97 -12.87
N PRO A 133 -5.97 -5.36 -14.01
CA PRO A 133 -4.87 -4.59 -14.61
C PRO A 133 -5.17 -3.11 -14.86
N GLN A 134 -6.39 -2.77 -15.26
CA GLN A 134 -6.79 -1.39 -15.56
C GLN A 134 -6.84 -0.45 -14.35
N ILE A 135 -6.86 -0.98 -13.12
CA ILE A 135 -6.90 -0.18 -11.87
C ILE A 135 -5.77 -0.51 -10.90
N ALA A 136 -5.02 -1.59 -11.09
CA ALA A 136 -4.00 -2.08 -10.16
C ALA A 136 -3.06 -0.99 -9.63
N LEU A 137 -2.49 -0.16 -10.52
CA LEU A 137 -1.57 0.91 -10.11
C LEU A 137 -2.26 2.03 -9.32
N ASN A 138 -3.52 2.35 -9.65
CA ASN A 138 -4.32 3.33 -8.90
C ASN A 138 -4.62 2.82 -7.49
N CYS A 139 -5.02 1.55 -7.38
CA CYS A 139 -5.25 0.88 -6.12
C CYS A 139 -3.97 0.82 -5.28
N GLY A 140 -2.82 0.51 -5.89
CA GLY A 140 -1.51 0.53 -5.22
C GLY A 140 -1.13 1.89 -4.67
N ILE A 141 -1.37 2.98 -5.42
CA ILE A 141 -1.15 4.36 -4.96
C ILE A 141 -1.98 4.67 -3.71
N MET A 142 -3.28 4.38 -3.74
CA MET A 142 -4.18 4.65 -2.61
C MET A 142 -3.86 3.76 -1.40
N LEU A 143 -3.60 2.47 -1.62
CA LEU A 143 -3.26 1.53 -0.56
C LEU A 143 -1.95 1.90 0.12
N ARG A 144 -0.92 2.30 -0.65
CA ARG A 144 0.34 2.79 -0.07
C ARG A 144 0.15 4.05 0.76
N GLU A 145 -0.79 4.92 0.40
CA GLU A 145 -1.12 6.07 1.23
C GLU A 145 -1.81 5.65 2.54
N CYS A 146 -2.74 4.68 2.49
CA CYS A 146 -3.38 4.12 3.68
C CYS A 146 -2.37 3.54 4.67
N ILE A 147 -1.45 2.70 4.20
CA ILE A 147 -0.50 2.00 5.09
C ILE A 147 0.56 2.93 5.70
N ARG A 148 0.60 4.22 5.33
CA ARG A 148 1.39 5.22 6.08
C ARG A 148 0.89 5.39 7.51
N TYR A 149 -0.38 5.08 7.76
CA TYR A 149 -1.00 5.14 9.08
C TYR A 149 -0.98 3.74 9.71
N GLU A 150 -0.36 3.64 10.89
CA GLU A 150 -0.19 2.37 11.59
C GLU A 150 -1.50 1.57 11.77
N PRO A 151 -2.65 2.18 12.15
CA PRO A 151 -3.90 1.43 12.31
C PRO A 151 -4.36 0.73 11.02
N LEU A 152 -4.25 1.39 9.87
CA LEU A 152 -4.65 0.83 8.58
C LEU A 152 -3.66 -0.22 8.08
N ALA A 153 -2.36 0.03 8.26
CA ALA A 153 -1.32 -0.95 7.96
C ALA A 153 -1.51 -2.23 8.78
N ARG A 154 -1.86 -2.10 10.07
CA ARG A 154 -2.15 -3.23 10.95
C ARG A 154 -3.33 -4.05 10.46
N ILE A 155 -4.42 -3.41 10.02
CA ILE A 155 -5.59 -4.10 9.46
C ILE A 155 -5.19 -4.93 8.23
N VAL A 156 -4.43 -4.34 7.29
CA VAL A 156 -3.98 -5.06 6.09
C VAL A 156 -3.04 -6.21 6.46
N LEU A 157 -2.02 -5.94 7.28
CA LEU A 157 -0.97 -6.88 7.63
C LEU A 157 -1.51 -8.13 8.36
N TYR A 158 -2.48 -7.95 9.27
CA TYR A 158 -3.08 -9.05 10.04
C TYR A 158 -4.27 -9.72 9.32
N SER A 159 -4.62 -9.29 8.11
CA SER A 159 -5.69 -9.92 7.33
C SER A 159 -5.18 -11.13 6.55
N GLU A 160 -6.07 -12.08 6.25
CA GLU A 160 -5.76 -13.20 5.34
C GLU A 160 -5.38 -12.71 3.94
N HIS A 161 -5.88 -11.54 3.54
CA HIS A 161 -5.59 -10.89 2.25
C HIS A 161 -4.12 -10.47 2.10
N PHE A 162 -3.38 -10.31 3.20
CA PHE A 162 -1.93 -10.03 3.14
C PHE A 162 -1.19 -11.11 2.33
N HIS A 163 -1.58 -12.38 2.46
CA HIS A 163 -0.91 -13.48 1.76
C HIS A 163 -1.04 -13.39 0.23
N SER A 164 -2.03 -12.66 -0.30
CA SER A 164 -2.15 -12.45 -1.74
C SER A 164 -0.95 -11.70 -2.33
N PHE A 165 -0.20 -10.91 -1.54
CA PHE A 165 1.01 -10.26 -2.03
C PHE A 165 2.07 -11.25 -2.52
N PHE A 166 2.17 -12.45 -1.92
CA PHE A 166 3.11 -13.47 -2.42
C PHE A 166 2.79 -13.92 -3.85
N SER A 167 1.53 -13.82 -4.27
CA SER A 167 1.13 -14.06 -5.66
C SER A 167 1.25 -12.81 -6.52
N TYR A 168 0.88 -11.63 -6.00
CA TYR A 168 0.92 -10.38 -6.76
C TYR A 168 2.36 -9.98 -7.18
N VAL A 169 3.36 -10.23 -6.33
CA VAL A 169 4.77 -9.93 -6.66
C VAL A 169 5.36 -10.88 -7.73
N GLU A 170 4.66 -11.96 -8.06
CA GLU A 170 5.04 -12.94 -9.09
C GLU A 170 4.21 -12.79 -10.37
N MET A 171 3.39 -11.74 -10.49
CA MET A 171 2.61 -11.50 -11.69
C MET A 171 3.52 -11.27 -12.91
N SER A 172 3.07 -11.74 -14.07
CA SER A 172 3.81 -11.60 -15.34
C SER A 172 3.89 -10.15 -15.83
N THR A 173 2.94 -9.30 -15.42
CA THR A 173 2.93 -7.86 -15.72
C THR A 173 3.90 -7.14 -14.79
N PHE A 174 5.09 -6.83 -15.29
CA PHE A 174 6.21 -6.30 -14.50
C PHE A 174 5.87 -5.05 -13.67
N ASP A 175 5.18 -4.09 -14.27
CA ASP A 175 4.76 -2.84 -13.62
C ASP A 175 3.79 -3.09 -12.45
N ILE A 176 2.85 -4.02 -12.60
CA ILE A 176 1.94 -4.42 -11.52
C ILE A 176 2.70 -5.18 -10.41
N ALA A 177 3.53 -6.17 -10.79
CA ALA A 177 4.30 -6.95 -9.82
C ALA A 177 5.28 -6.08 -9.01
N SER A 178 5.95 -5.14 -9.68
CA SER A 178 6.87 -4.17 -9.05
C SER A 178 6.13 -3.23 -8.10
N ASP A 179 4.96 -2.72 -8.50
CA ASP A 179 4.12 -1.89 -7.65
C ASP A 179 3.58 -2.66 -6.42
N ALA A 180 3.13 -3.90 -6.62
CA ALA A 180 2.74 -4.79 -5.54
C ALA A 180 3.89 -5.07 -4.57
N PHE A 181 5.12 -5.29 -5.10
CA PHE A 181 6.30 -5.49 -4.27
C PHE A 181 6.63 -4.24 -3.44
N ALA A 182 6.48 -3.04 -4.01
CA ALA A 182 6.66 -1.79 -3.28
C ALA A 182 5.70 -1.70 -2.08
N THR A 183 4.42 -2.05 -2.28
CA THR A 183 3.41 -2.08 -1.20
C THR A 183 3.71 -3.16 -0.17
N PHE A 184 4.07 -4.36 -0.61
CA PHE A 184 4.46 -5.49 0.25
C PHE A 184 5.67 -5.14 1.14
N LYS A 185 6.71 -4.56 0.54
CA LYS A 185 7.89 -4.05 1.26
C LYS A 185 7.51 -2.98 2.27
N ASP A 186 6.66 -2.03 1.90
CA ASP A 186 6.28 -0.93 2.79
C ASP A 186 5.51 -1.45 4.03
N LEU A 187 4.57 -2.38 3.82
CA LEU A 187 3.87 -3.10 4.90
C LEU A 187 4.83 -3.81 5.85
N LEU A 188 5.87 -4.44 5.32
CA LEU A 188 6.86 -5.21 6.09
C LEU A 188 8.00 -4.36 6.68
N THR A 189 8.08 -3.05 6.42
CA THR A 189 9.25 -2.27 6.85
C THR A 189 8.94 -0.91 7.47
N ARG A 190 7.72 -0.37 7.32
CA ARG A 190 7.37 0.95 7.84
C ARG A 190 7.18 0.97 9.35
N HIS A 191 6.22 0.20 9.86
CA HIS A 191 5.81 0.24 11.27
C HIS A 191 6.53 -0.84 12.06
N LYS A 192 7.81 -0.59 12.39
CA LYS A 192 8.77 -1.59 12.89
C LYS A 192 8.26 -2.47 14.02
N ALA A 193 7.64 -1.88 15.04
CA ALA A 193 7.12 -2.63 16.19
C ALA A 193 5.96 -3.58 15.79
N VAL A 194 5.03 -3.09 14.96
CA VAL A 194 3.88 -3.89 14.48
C VAL A 194 4.34 -5.03 13.58
N VAL A 195 5.31 -4.75 12.70
CA VAL A 195 5.91 -5.76 11.81
C VAL A 195 6.61 -6.84 12.63
N ALA A 196 7.44 -6.46 13.60
CA ALA A 196 8.15 -7.43 14.45
C ALA A 196 7.16 -8.35 15.17
N GLU A 197 6.14 -7.79 15.80
CA GLU A 197 5.07 -8.55 16.46
C GLU A 197 4.37 -9.51 15.48
N PHE A 198 4.03 -9.03 14.27
CA PHE A 198 3.38 -9.83 13.25
C PHE A 198 4.25 -10.99 12.77
N LEU A 199 5.52 -10.73 12.45
CA LEU A 199 6.47 -11.72 11.95
C LEU A 199 6.81 -12.77 13.01
N GLU A 200 6.89 -12.39 14.28
CA GLU A 200 7.08 -13.34 15.38
C GLU A 200 5.88 -14.28 15.52
N LYS A 201 4.66 -13.74 15.52
CA LYS A 201 3.43 -14.52 15.68
C LYS A 201 3.11 -15.43 14.49
N ASN A 202 3.45 -14.99 13.28
CA ASN A 202 3.08 -15.68 12.02
C ASN A 202 4.31 -16.26 11.30
N TYR A 203 5.40 -16.49 12.02
CA TYR A 203 6.70 -16.83 11.47
C TYR A 203 6.64 -17.94 10.42
N ASP A 204 6.12 -19.12 10.78
CA ASP A 204 6.16 -20.28 9.88
C ASP A 204 5.32 -20.06 8.61
N ALA A 205 4.12 -19.48 8.74
CA ALA A 205 3.26 -19.20 7.59
C ALA A 205 3.86 -18.15 6.63
N VAL A 206 4.47 -17.10 7.18
CA VAL A 206 5.10 -16.04 6.39
C VAL A 206 6.36 -16.56 5.70
N PHE A 207 7.29 -17.17 6.44
CA PHE A 207 8.58 -17.59 5.88
C PHE A 207 8.46 -18.81 4.96
N ALA A 208 7.47 -19.69 5.14
CA ALA A 208 7.18 -20.75 4.17
C ALA A 208 6.74 -20.21 2.80
N ASN A 209 6.00 -19.09 2.77
CA ASN A 209 5.66 -18.42 1.50
C ASN A 209 6.81 -17.55 0.99
N TYR A 210 7.57 -16.92 1.88
CA TYR A 210 8.72 -16.10 1.53
C TYR A 210 9.84 -16.92 0.87
N GLU A 211 10.06 -18.15 1.32
CA GLU A 211 11.04 -19.07 0.72
C GLU A 211 10.75 -19.33 -0.76
N LYS A 212 9.48 -19.36 -1.18
CA LYS A 212 9.10 -19.50 -2.59
C LYS A 212 9.60 -18.33 -3.43
N LEU A 213 9.55 -17.10 -2.89
CA LEU A 213 10.05 -15.91 -3.57
C LEU A 213 11.58 -15.97 -3.77
N LEU A 214 12.31 -16.58 -2.84
CA LEU A 214 13.76 -16.77 -2.95
C LEU A 214 14.14 -17.82 -4.01
N HIS A 215 13.20 -18.67 -4.39
CA HIS A 215 13.31 -19.64 -5.49
C HIS A 215 12.65 -19.17 -6.78
N SER A 216 12.18 -17.92 -6.85
CA SER A 216 11.51 -17.39 -8.04
C SER A 216 12.41 -17.43 -9.27
N GLU A 217 11.83 -17.85 -10.39
CA GLU A 217 12.45 -17.74 -11.72
C GLU A 217 12.48 -16.28 -12.21
N ASN A 218 11.65 -15.41 -11.64
CA ASN A 218 11.70 -13.98 -11.91
C ASN A 218 12.90 -13.37 -11.17
N TYR A 219 13.94 -13.02 -11.95
CA TYR A 219 15.17 -12.40 -11.42
C TYR A 219 14.90 -11.20 -10.52
N VAL A 220 13.95 -10.32 -10.89
CA VAL A 220 13.65 -9.11 -10.11
C VAL A 220 13.01 -9.49 -8.78
N THR A 221 12.00 -10.36 -8.80
CA THR A 221 11.33 -10.83 -7.58
C THR A 221 12.31 -11.55 -6.67
N LYS A 222 13.12 -12.48 -7.19
CA LYS A 222 14.16 -13.18 -6.44
C LYS A 222 15.14 -12.22 -5.78
N ARG A 223 15.67 -11.25 -6.55
CA ARG A 223 16.65 -10.28 -6.05
C ARG A 223 16.04 -9.36 -4.98
N GLN A 224 14.88 -8.77 -5.25
CA GLN A 224 14.25 -7.83 -4.32
C GLN A 224 13.78 -8.53 -3.05
N SER A 225 13.30 -9.77 -3.14
CA SER A 225 12.93 -10.57 -1.97
C SER A 225 14.14 -10.93 -1.12
N LEU A 226 15.28 -11.26 -1.73
CA LEU A 226 16.52 -11.53 -1.00
C LEU A 226 17.06 -10.27 -0.31
N LYS A 227 17.02 -9.13 -0.99
CA LYS A 227 17.37 -7.83 -0.41
C LYS A 227 16.48 -7.48 0.78
N LEU A 228 15.16 -7.60 0.61
CA LEU A 228 14.19 -7.33 1.67
C LEU A 228 14.38 -8.29 2.86
N LEU A 229 14.72 -9.56 2.61
CA LEU A 229 15.05 -10.51 3.68
C LEU A 229 16.25 -10.01 4.50
N GLY A 230 17.31 -9.54 3.84
CA GLY A 230 18.45 -8.93 4.52
C GLY A 230 18.05 -7.73 5.38
N GLU A 231 17.24 -6.82 4.83
CA GLU A 231 16.70 -5.65 5.57
C GLU A 231 15.88 -6.08 6.80
N LEU A 232 15.03 -7.10 6.67
CA LEU A 232 14.21 -7.61 7.77
C LEU A 232 15.05 -8.25 8.88
N LEU A 233 16.04 -9.07 8.52
CA LEU A 233 16.88 -9.79 9.49
C LEU A 233 17.87 -8.87 10.21
N LEU A 234 18.28 -7.78 9.57
CA LEU A 234 19.19 -6.78 10.17
C LEU A 234 18.46 -5.73 11.03
N ASP A 235 17.14 -5.66 10.97
CA ASP A 235 16.37 -4.73 11.79
C ASP A 235 16.38 -5.17 13.26
N ARG A 236 16.79 -4.25 14.16
CA ARG A 236 16.87 -4.52 15.60
C ARG A 236 15.56 -4.98 16.23
N HIS A 237 14.40 -4.56 15.69
CA HIS A 237 13.10 -4.98 16.21
C HIS A 237 12.80 -6.44 15.89
N ASN A 238 13.43 -6.98 14.84
CA ASN A 238 13.23 -8.34 14.37
C ASN A 238 14.28 -9.33 14.95
N PHE A 239 14.91 -9.01 16.09
CA PHE A 239 15.97 -9.84 16.67
C PHE A 239 15.53 -11.30 16.93
N THR A 240 14.30 -11.51 17.41
CA THR A 240 13.71 -12.84 17.63
C THR A 240 13.54 -13.58 16.31
N VAL A 241 12.94 -12.91 15.32
CA VAL A 241 12.72 -13.42 13.95
C VAL A 241 14.04 -13.81 13.30
N MET A 242 15.03 -12.93 13.38
CA MET A 242 16.39 -13.15 12.89
C MET A 242 17.00 -14.39 13.54
N THR A 243 16.94 -14.47 14.87
CA THR A 243 17.46 -15.59 15.65
C THR A 243 16.85 -16.92 15.23
N CYS A 244 15.53 -16.96 15.07
CA CYS A 244 14.82 -18.12 14.57
C CYS A 244 15.29 -18.48 13.15
N TYR A 245 15.36 -17.50 12.24
CA TYR A 245 15.75 -17.71 10.85
C TYR A 245 17.12 -18.34 10.70
N ILE A 246 18.13 -17.81 11.39
CA ILE A 246 19.50 -18.28 11.25
C ILE A 246 19.76 -19.59 12.02
N SER A 247 18.85 -20.03 12.90
CA SER A 247 18.96 -21.33 13.58
C SER A 247 18.55 -22.50 12.69
N LYS A 248 17.76 -22.28 11.63
CA LYS A 248 17.29 -23.33 10.72
C LYS A 248 18.40 -23.68 9.69
N PRO A 249 18.91 -24.94 9.64
CA PRO A 249 19.98 -25.33 8.71
C PRO A 249 19.61 -25.16 7.24
N GLU A 250 18.34 -25.38 6.87
CA GLU A 250 17.87 -25.23 5.49
C GLU A 250 18.02 -23.78 4.99
N ASN A 251 17.76 -22.80 5.84
CA ASN A 251 17.95 -21.39 5.50
C ASN A 251 19.43 -21.07 5.20
N LEU A 252 20.35 -21.66 5.95
CA LEU A 252 21.79 -21.50 5.71
C LEU A 252 22.21 -22.14 4.39
N LYS A 253 21.75 -23.37 4.14
CA LYS A 253 22.00 -24.08 2.89
C LYS A 253 21.49 -23.29 1.68
N LEU A 254 20.30 -22.70 1.79
CA LEU A 254 19.75 -21.82 0.76
C LEU A 254 20.66 -20.61 0.50
N MET A 255 21.07 -19.88 1.55
CA MET A 255 21.96 -18.73 1.39
C MET A 255 23.32 -19.13 0.78
N MET A 256 23.89 -20.26 1.17
CA MET A 256 25.15 -20.77 0.60
C MET A 256 25.01 -21.15 -0.87
N ASN A 257 23.87 -21.69 -1.29
CA ASN A 257 23.59 -21.94 -2.70
C ASN A 257 23.45 -20.63 -3.48
N LEU A 258 22.79 -19.62 -2.90
CA LEU A 258 22.62 -18.30 -3.53
C LEU A 258 23.94 -17.52 -3.65
N LEU A 259 24.92 -17.75 -2.77
CA LEU A 259 26.29 -17.24 -2.92
C LEU A 259 27.01 -17.79 -4.17
N ARG A 260 26.50 -18.88 -4.75
CA ARG A 260 27.01 -19.50 -5.98
C ARG A 260 26.08 -19.28 -7.17
N ASP A 261 25.07 -18.42 -7.04
CA ASP A 261 24.15 -18.08 -8.13
C ASP A 261 24.90 -17.49 -9.33
N LYS A 262 24.36 -17.60 -10.54
CA LYS A 262 25.01 -17.06 -11.75
C LYS A 262 25.06 -15.52 -11.73
N SER A 263 24.17 -14.87 -11.00
CA SER A 263 24.09 -13.41 -10.91
C SER A 263 24.89 -12.87 -9.73
N SER A 264 25.88 -12.01 -10.02
CA SER A 264 26.68 -11.31 -9.00
C SER A 264 25.83 -10.47 -8.03
N ASN A 265 24.72 -9.91 -8.51
CA ASN A 265 23.80 -9.16 -7.67
C ASN A 265 23.07 -10.06 -6.68
N ILE A 266 22.68 -11.27 -7.07
CA ILE A 266 22.07 -12.25 -6.15
C ILE A 266 23.11 -12.71 -5.11
N GLN A 267 24.34 -12.99 -5.55
CA GLN A 267 25.44 -13.34 -4.65
C GLN A 267 25.68 -12.25 -3.60
N PHE A 268 25.67 -10.98 -4.02
CA PHE A 268 25.88 -9.84 -3.13
C PHE A 268 24.77 -9.72 -2.07
N GLU A 269 23.51 -9.82 -2.45
CA GLU A 269 22.40 -9.78 -1.49
C GLU A 269 22.41 -11.03 -0.56
N ALA A 270 22.76 -12.21 -1.09
CA ALA A 270 22.93 -13.43 -0.30
C ALA A 270 24.03 -13.30 0.75
N PHE A 271 25.13 -12.61 0.40
CA PHE A 271 26.23 -12.33 1.31
C PHE A 271 25.79 -11.48 2.51
N HIS A 272 24.95 -10.47 2.29
CA HIS A 272 24.41 -9.65 3.38
C HIS A 272 23.61 -10.48 4.38
N VAL A 273 22.79 -11.43 3.91
CA VAL A 273 22.06 -12.36 4.79
C VAL A 273 23.01 -13.33 5.48
N PHE A 274 24.01 -13.84 4.77
CA PHE A 274 24.99 -14.79 5.32
C PHE A 274 25.87 -14.17 6.43
N LYS A 275 26.28 -12.89 6.29
CA LYS A 275 27.06 -12.15 7.31
C LYS A 275 26.35 -12.14 8.68
N VAL A 276 25.02 -12.05 8.70
CA VAL A 276 24.22 -12.03 9.95
C VAL A 276 24.51 -13.25 10.83
N LYS A 277 24.61 -14.43 10.22
CA LYS A 277 24.91 -15.67 10.94
C LYS A 277 26.33 -15.66 11.52
N GLN A 278 27.33 -15.23 10.76
CA GLN A 278 28.72 -15.16 11.24
C GLN A 278 28.88 -14.17 12.40
N ALA A 279 28.29 -12.98 12.27
CA ALA A 279 28.31 -11.99 13.34
C ALA A 279 27.71 -12.55 14.63
N LYS A 280 26.58 -13.27 14.56
CA LYS A 280 25.99 -13.90 15.75
C LYS A 280 26.84 -15.04 16.32
N MET A 281 27.45 -15.88 15.49
CA MET A 281 28.32 -16.97 15.99
C MET A 281 29.55 -16.41 16.72
N LEU A 282 30.18 -15.39 16.17
CA LEU A 282 31.28 -14.65 16.83
C LEU A 282 30.82 -13.98 18.12
N LEU A 283 29.59 -13.46 18.17
CA LEU A 283 29.01 -12.86 19.36
C LEU A 283 28.58 -13.89 20.42
N SER A 284 28.24 -15.13 20.06
CA SER A 284 27.98 -16.18 21.07
C SER A 284 29.26 -16.67 21.75
N GLU A 285 30.42 -16.40 21.16
CA GLU A 285 31.74 -16.66 21.74
C GLU A 285 32.25 -15.50 22.62
N LEU A 286 31.59 -14.33 22.57
CA LEU A 286 31.92 -13.12 23.33
C LEU A 286 30.81 -12.83 24.36
N GLY A 287 31.16 -12.63 25.63
CA GLY A 287 30.19 -12.45 26.73
C GLY A 287 29.19 -11.29 26.54
N PRO A 288 28.08 -11.27 27.32
CA PRO A 288 26.83 -10.54 27.02
C PRO A 288 26.86 -9.00 26.96
N ASN A 289 27.99 -8.33 27.17
CA ASN A 289 28.03 -6.86 27.37
C ASN A 289 28.25 -6.01 26.09
N ASP A 290 28.48 -6.62 24.93
CA ASP A 290 28.84 -5.90 23.69
C ASP A 290 27.71 -5.81 22.63
N MET A 291 26.47 -6.17 23.01
CA MET A 291 25.40 -6.54 22.09
C MET A 291 24.83 -5.44 21.17
N ALA A 292 24.94 -4.15 21.51
CA ALA A 292 24.18 -3.10 20.78
C ALA A 292 24.98 -2.36 19.69
N GLU A 293 26.30 -2.35 19.75
CA GLU A 293 27.12 -1.42 18.95
C GLU A 293 27.79 -2.07 17.72
N LYS A 294 28.00 -3.40 17.72
CA LYS A 294 28.85 -4.07 16.71
C LYS A 294 28.09 -4.72 15.54
N CYS A 295 26.77 -4.87 15.62
CA CYS A 295 25.97 -5.46 14.53
C CYS A 295 25.52 -4.45 13.45
N MET A 296 25.69 -3.14 13.67
CA MET A 296 25.20 -2.08 12.77
C MET A 296 26.30 -1.39 11.94
N CYS A 297 27.53 -1.94 11.91
CA CYS A 297 28.61 -1.49 11.02
C CYS A 297 28.96 -2.52 9.93
#